data_AF-A0A9X8YMW8-F1
#
_entry.id   AF-A0A9X8YMW8-F1
#
_cell.length_a   1.000
_cell.length_b   1.000
_cell.length_c   1.000
_cell.angle_alpha   90.00
_cell.angle_beta   90.00
_cell.angle_gamma   90.00
#
_symmetry.space_group_name_H-M   'P 1'
#
loop_
_entity.id
_entity.type
_entity.pdbx_description
1 polymer ?
#
loop_
_entity_poly.entity_id
_entity_poly.type
_entity_poly.pdbx_seq_one_letter_code
_entity_poly.pdbx_strand_id
1 'polypeptide(L)'
;GGYTHKFFRYARSPEEMRQQRDAIADWSRQSYGWMGRTPDYKAAFGCALGAYPEFYGQFADNARHWYKRIQETGLYFNHAIVNPPIDRHKPVNEVKDVYIQVEKETDAGIIVSGAKVVATNSALTHYNFIGFGSAQVMGDNPDFALMFVAPMDAEGVKLISRASYELVAGATGSPF
;
A
#
# COMPACT_ATOMS: atom_id res chain seq x y z
N GLY A 1 20.05 1.52 18.13
CA GLY A 1 19.25 1.57 19.37
C GLY A 1 18.20 2.67 19.32
N GLY A 2 17.38 2.71 18.27
CA GLY A 2 16.19 3.58 18.22
C GLY A 2 14.94 2.85 18.72
N TYR A 3 13.79 3.50 18.62
CA TYR A 3 12.48 2.93 18.93
C TYR A 3 11.52 3.12 17.74
N THR A 4 10.43 2.35 17.71
CA THR A 4 9.36 2.48 16.71
C THR A 4 8.04 1.98 17.30
N HIS A 5 6.92 2.24 16.62
CA HIS A 5 5.64 1.65 17.00
C HIS A 5 5.71 0.11 16.93
N LYS A 6 5.17 -0.60 17.93
CA LYS A 6 5.40 -2.06 18.10
C LYS A 6 5.06 -2.89 16.86
N PHE A 7 4.04 -2.47 16.10
CA PHE A 7 3.58 -3.19 14.90
C PHE A 7 4.44 -2.95 13.64
N PHE A 8 5.46 -2.09 13.71
CA PHE A 8 6.43 -1.88 12.63
C PHE A 8 7.62 -2.84 12.68
N ARG A 9 7.70 -3.69 13.71
CA ARG A 9 8.67 -4.78 13.85
C ARG A 9 7.92 -6.09 13.83
N TYR A 10 8.35 -7.08 13.05
CA TYR A 10 7.64 -8.37 13.02
C TYR A 10 7.75 -9.09 14.38
N ALA A 11 6.64 -9.68 14.84
CA ALA A 11 6.60 -10.41 16.09
C ALA A 11 7.30 -11.77 15.97
N ARG A 12 7.94 -12.20 17.05
CA ARG A 12 8.65 -13.49 17.17
C ARG A 12 8.05 -14.40 18.24
N SER A 13 6.97 -13.96 18.90
CA SER A 13 6.26 -14.74 19.91
C SER A 13 4.79 -14.32 20.02
N PRO A 14 3.92 -15.17 20.60
CA PRO A 14 2.53 -14.80 20.91
C PRO A 14 2.41 -13.57 21.81
N GLU A 15 3.36 -13.39 22.74
CA GLU A 15 3.37 -12.22 23.63
C GLU A 15 3.69 -10.94 22.85
N GLU A 16 4.66 -10.96 21.92
CA GLU A 16 4.91 -9.82 21.04
C GLU A 16 3.69 -9.50 20.16
N MET A 17 2.97 -10.52 19.66
CA MET A 17 1.72 -10.32 18.90
C MET A 17 0.63 -9.66 19.77
N ARG A 18 0.48 -10.08 21.04
CA ARG A 18 -0.45 -9.46 21.98
C ARG A 18 -0.12 -7.99 22.23
N GLN A 19 1.16 -7.68 22.40
CA GLN A 19 1.62 -6.29 22.57
C GLN A 19 1.42 -5.43 21.32
N GLN A 20 1.55 -6.02 20.12
CA GLN A 20 1.21 -5.34 18.87
C GLN A 20 -0.28 -5.04 18.77
N ARG A 21 -1.14 -6.01 19.14
CA ARG A 21 -2.60 -5.80 19.21
C ARG A 21 -2.94 -4.63 20.13
N ASP A 22 -2.35 -4.59 21.32
CA ASP A 22 -2.59 -3.51 22.28
C ASP A 22 -2.14 -2.15 21.70
N ALA A 23 -0.97 -2.08 21.06
CA ALA A 23 -0.48 -0.85 20.42
C ALA A 23 -1.37 -0.36 19.26
N ILE A 24 -1.86 -1.29 18.42
CA ILE A 24 -2.84 -0.98 17.35
C ILE A 24 -4.13 -0.42 17.98
N ALA A 25 -4.62 -1.03 19.06
CA ALA A 25 -5.81 -0.55 19.75
C ALA A 25 -5.61 0.86 20.34
N ASP A 26 -4.43 1.14 20.90
CA ASP A 26 -4.10 2.47 21.45
C ASP A 26 -4.09 3.56 20.37
N TRP A 27 -3.51 3.30 19.18
CA TRP A 27 -3.60 4.23 18.04
C TRP A 27 -5.02 4.35 17.49
N SER A 28 -5.74 3.24 17.35
CA SER A 28 -7.11 3.24 16.85
C SER A 28 -8.04 4.10 17.72
N ARG A 29 -7.89 4.06 19.05
CA ARG A 29 -8.65 4.90 19.99
C ARG A 29 -8.48 6.40 19.76
N GLN A 30 -7.35 6.86 19.22
CA GLN A 30 -7.12 8.28 18.92
C GLN A 30 -8.04 8.82 17.82
N SER A 31 -8.54 7.92 16.97
CA SER A 31 -9.54 8.23 15.94
C SER A 31 -10.92 7.64 16.29
N TYR A 32 -11.12 7.17 17.52
CA TYR A 32 -12.31 6.42 17.95
C TYR A 32 -12.68 5.25 17.01
N GLY A 33 -11.69 4.65 16.35
CA GLY A 33 -11.89 3.58 15.38
C GLY A 33 -12.37 4.00 13.99
N TRP A 34 -12.48 5.30 13.68
CA TRP A 34 -12.97 5.78 12.38
C TRP A 34 -11.92 5.72 11.27
N MET A 35 -10.63 5.87 11.59
CA MET A 35 -9.56 5.86 10.58
C MET A 35 -9.00 4.43 10.40
N GLY A 36 -9.52 3.69 9.41
CA GLY A 36 -9.10 2.31 9.13
C GLY A 36 -7.84 2.14 8.25
N ARG A 37 -7.14 3.22 7.90
CA ARG A 37 -5.95 3.22 7.02
C ARG A 37 -4.77 3.99 7.58
N THR A 38 -4.68 4.08 8.90
CA THR A 38 -3.55 4.65 9.65
C THR A 38 -2.22 3.93 9.34
N PRO A 39 -1.05 4.53 9.67
CA PRO A 39 0.25 4.01 9.22
C PRO A 39 0.52 2.56 9.65
N ASP A 40 -0.01 2.14 10.80
CA ASP A 40 0.11 0.79 11.34
C ASP A 40 -0.56 -0.27 10.44
N TYR A 41 -1.56 0.09 9.62
CA TYR A 41 -2.18 -0.84 8.67
C TYR A 41 -1.17 -1.46 7.70
N LYS A 42 -0.30 -0.64 7.09
CA LYS A 42 0.75 -1.12 6.18
C LYS A 42 2.08 -1.41 6.87
N ALA A 43 2.22 -1.16 8.16
CA ALA A 43 3.35 -1.66 8.95
C ALA A 43 3.47 -3.19 8.83
N ALA A 44 2.34 -3.90 8.77
CA ALA A 44 2.30 -5.34 8.52
C ALA A 44 2.99 -5.77 7.21
N PHE A 45 2.93 -4.94 6.16
CA PHE A 45 3.66 -5.21 4.91
C PHE A 45 5.17 -5.06 5.10
N GLY A 46 5.63 -4.01 5.79
CA GLY A 46 7.04 -3.90 6.17
C GLY A 46 7.51 -5.11 6.98
N CYS A 47 6.71 -5.55 7.95
CA CYS A 47 6.96 -6.75 8.74
C CYS A 47 7.04 -8.01 7.87
N ALA A 48 6.17 -8.17 6.87
CA ALA A 48 6.21 -9.30 5.94
C ALA A 48 7.51 -9.31 5.09
N LEU A 49 7.93 -8.15 4.59
CA LEU A 49 9.21 -7.99 3.90
C LEU A 49 10.41 -8.39 4.79
N GLY A 50 10.37 -7.99 6.06
CA GLY A 50 11.43 -8.28 7.02
C GLY A 50 11.48 -9.73 7.50
N ALA A 51 10.31 -10.37 7.63
CA ALA A 51 10.20 -11.73 8.11
C ALA A 51 10.58 -12.77 7.03
N TYR A 52 10.20 -12.53 5.76
CA TYR A 52 10.44 -13.46 4.64
C TYR A 52 11.04 -12.78 3.40
N PRO A 53 12.20 -12.13 3.51
CA PRO A 53 12.83 -11.43 2.38
C PRO A 53 13.27 -12.38 1.26
N GLU A 54 13.65 -13.62 1.57
CA GLU A 54 14.10 -14.61 0.59
C GLU A 54 13.00 -15.01 -0.41
N PHE A 55 11.73 -14.80 -0.07
CA PHE A 55 10.61 -15.02 -0.98
C PHE A 55 10.75 -14.21 -2.28
N TYR A 56 11.41 -13.05 -2.20
CA TYR A 56 11.56 -12.13 -3.33
C TYR A 56 12.77 -12.44 -4.22
N GLY A 57 13.51 -13.53 -3.96
CA GLY A 57 14.62 -14.00 -4.79
C GLY A 57 15.67 -12.91 -5.03
N GLN A 58 15.92 -12.56 -6.29
CA GLN A 58 16.85 -11.49 -6.66
C GLN A 58 16.51 -10.11 -6.05
N PHE A 59 15.29 -9.91 -5.58
CA PHE A 59 14.85 -8.67 -4.91
C PHE A 59 14.84 -8.76 -3.38
N ALA A 60 15.44 -9.79 -2.78
CA ALA A 60 15.49 -9.97 -1.32
C ALA A 60 16.14 -8.77 -0.59
N ASP A 61 17.19 -8.18 -1.17
CA ASP A 61 17.85 -7.00 -0.59
C ASP A 61 16.94 -5.77 -0.60
N ASN A 62 16.09 -5.61 -1.61
CA ASN A 62 15.06 -4.57 -1.62
C ASN A 62 14.05 -4.77 -0.49
N ALA A 63 13.61 -6.02 -0.24
CA ALA A 63 12.71 -6.32 0.87
C ALA A 63 13.36 -6.00 2.23
N ARG A 64 14.63 -6.36 2.43
CA ARG A 64 15.40 -6.04 3.65
C ARG A 64 15.55 -4.54 3.84
N HIS A 65 15.89 -3.82 2.76
CA HIS A 65 16.02 -2.37 2.77
C HIS A 65 14.71 -1.69 3.17
N TRP A 66 13.60 -2.07 2.52
CA TRP A 66 12.29 -1.49 2.80
C TRP A 66 11.79 -1.80 4.21
N TYR A 67 11.99 -3.03 4.71
CA TYR A 67 11.66 -3.35 6.09
C TYR A 67 12.39 -2.43 7.07
N LYS A 68 13.72 -2.31 6.93
CA LYS A 68 14.52 -1.44 7.79
C LYS A 68 14.03 0.01 7.74
N ARG A 69 13.82 0.54 6.53
CA ARG A 69 13.38 1.92 6.32
C ARG A 69 11.99 2.17 6.92
N ILE A 70 11.01 1.31 6.64
CA ILE A 70 9.65 1.41 7.20
C ILE A 70 9.70 1.35 8.73
N GLN A 71 10.46 0.39 9.28
CA GLN A 71 10.57 0.21 10.72
C GLN A 71 11.19 1.43 11.42
N GLU A 72 12.31 1.92 10.91
CA GLU A 72 13.10 2.96 11.58
C GLU A 72 12.46 4.34 11.52
N THR A 73 11.65 4.63 10.49
CA THR A 73 11.10 5.97 10.28
C THR A 73 9.59 6.05 10.47
N GLY A 74 8.88 4.92 10.60
CA GLY A 74 7.42 4.92 10.69
C GLY A 74 6.74 5.42 9.42
N LEU A 75 7.34 5.16 8.24
CA LEU A 75 6.81 5.64 6.95
C LEU A 75 5.35 5.24 6.78
N TYR A 76 4.52 6.23 6.50
CA TYR A 76 3.12 6.05 6.13
C TYR A 76 3.00 5.44 4.73
N PHE A 77 2.68 4.15 4.68
CA PHE A 77 2.35 3.43 3.45
C PHE A 77 0.83 3.23 3.33
N ASN A 78 0.33 3.25 2.09
CA ASN A 78 -0.93 2.61 1.76
C ASN A 78 -0.68 1.53 0.67
N HIS A 79 -1.74 0.87 0.19
CA HIS A 79 -1.70 -0.03 -0.94
C HIS A 79 -2.74 0.33 -2.01
N ALA A 80 -2.44 0.01 -3.26
CA ALA A 80 -3.39 0.07 -4.36
C ALA A 80 -3.31 -1.25 -5.14
N ILE A 81 -4.25 -2.16 -4.86
CA ILE A 81 -4.21 -3.56 -5.33
C ILE A 81 -5.41 -3.88 -6.21
N VAL A 82 -6.59 -3.40 -5.83
CA VAL A 82 -7.84 -3.68 -6.57
C VAL A 82 -7.81 -2.96 -7.91
N ASN A 83 -8.07 -3.71 -8.98
CA ASN A 83 -8.20 -3.17 -10.33
C ASN A 83 -9.49 -2.35 -10.48
N PRO A 84 -9.51 -1.32 -11.34
CA PRO A 84 -10.73 -0.61 -11.69
C PRO A 84 -11.86 -1.55 -12.09
N PRO A 85 -13.11 -1.31 -11.63
CA PRO A 85 -14.24 -2.20 -11.90
C PRO A 85 -14.78 -1.99 -13.33
N ILE A 86 -13.91 -2.07 -14.33
CA ILE A 86 -14.22 -1.94 -15.75
C ILE A 86 -14.20 -3.34 -16.37
N ASP A 87 -15.21 -3.65 -17.18
CA ASP A 87 -15.28 -4.87 -18.00
C ASP A 87 -14.89 -6.17 -17.27
N ARG A 88 -15.38 -6.36 -16.03
CA ARG A 88 -15.04 -7.51 -15.17
C ARG A 88 -15.35 -8.89 -15.77
N HIS A 89 -16.16 -8.94 -16.83
CA HIS A 89 -16.50 -10.15 -17.58
C HIS A 89 -15.44 -10.52 -18.63
N LYS A 90 -14.49 -9.62 -18.94
CA LYS A 90 -13.40 -9.85 -19.87
C LYS A 90 -12.11 -10.22 -19.12
N PRO A 91 -11.19 -11.00 -19.73
CA PRO A 91 -9.88 -11.28 -19.14
C PRO A 91 -8.99 -10.02 -19.13
N VAL A 92 -8.00 -9.98 -18.22
CA VAL A 92 -7.07 -8.83 -18.01
C VAL A 92 -6.41 -8.34 -19.29
N ASN A 93 -6.07 -9.25 -20.21
CA ASN A 93 -5.43 -8.93 -21.48
C ASN A 93 -6.35 -8.26 -22.52
N GLU A 94 -7.65 -8.15 -22.25
CA GLU A 94 -8.62 -7.43 -23.11
C GLU A 94 -8.96 -6.02 -22.58
N VAL A 95 -8.44 -5.66 -21.41
CA VAL A 95 -8.60 -4.35 -20.72
C VAL A 95 -7.24 -3.71 -20.41
N LYS A 96 -6.26 -3.97 -21.29
CA LYS A 96 -4.84 -3.60 -21.08
C LYS A 96 -4.62 -2.10 -20.90
N ASP A 97 -5.50 -1.27 -21.45
CA ASP A 97 -5.42 0.18 -21.39
C ASP A 97 -5.75 0.75 -19.99
N VAL A 98 -6.28 -0.07 -19.08
CA VAL A 98 -6.74 0.36 -17.75
C VAL A 98 -5.88 -0.17 -16.61
N TYR A 99 -5.43 -1.42 -16.67
CA TYR A 99 -4.73 -2.07 -15.56
C TYR A 99 -3.23 -1.75 -15.55
N ILE A 100 -2.63 -1.77 -14.36
CA ILE A 100 -1.18 -1.55 -14.20
C ILE A 100 -0.39 -2.64 -14.94
N GLN A 101 0.48 -2.22 -15.86
CA GLN A 101 1.39 -3.10 -16.63
C GLN A 101 2.76 -2.45 -16.82
N VAL A 102 3.77 -3.26 -17.17
CA VAL A 102 5.03 -2.75 -17.70
C VAL A 102 4.83 -2.24 -19.12
N GLU A 103 5.23 -1.00 -19.39
CA GLU A 103 5.31 -0.47 -20.75
C GLU A 103 6.71 -0.65 -21.34
N LYS A 104 7.73 -0.56 -20.49
CA LYS A 104 9.13 -0.62 -20.91
C LYS A 104 10.06 -1.02 -19.75
N GLU A 105 11.01 -1.89 -20.04
CA GLU A 105 12.16 -2.15 -19.16
C GLU A 105 13.38 -1.35 -19.64
N THR A 106 14.13 -0.80 -18.70
CA THR A 106 15.34 -0.01 -18.93
C THR A 106 16.40 -0.35 -17.91
N ASP A 107 17.64 0.02 -18.16
CA ASP A 107 18.74 -0.16 -17.20
C ASP A 107 18.49 0.58 -15.87
N ALA A 108 17.67 1.63 -15.88
CA ALA A 108 17.31 2.41 -14.69
C ALA A 108 16.10 1.83 -13.92
N GLY A 109 15.39 0.86 -14.48
CA GLY A 109 14.17 0.26 -13.91
C GLY A 109 13.04 0.12 -14.92
N ILE A 110 11.81 -0.04 -14.41
CA ILE A 110 10.61 -0.26 -15.21
C ILE A 110 9.78 1.01 -15.35
N ILE A 111 9.20 1.23 -16.52
CA ILE A 111 8.15 2.21 -16.78
C ILE A 111 6.81 1.47 -16.73
N VAL A 112 5.89 1.99 -15.93
CA VAL A 112 4.57 1.38 -15.71
C VAL A 112 3.47 2.40 -15.95
N SER A 113 2.35 1.94 -16.51
CA SER A 113 1.14 2.74 -16.68
C SER A 113 -0.09 1.94 -16.31
N GLY A 114 -1.18 2.63 -15.97
CA GLY A 114 -2.46 2.06 -15.60
C GLY A 114 -3.04 2.67 -14.33
N ALA A 115 -4.11 2.08 -13.82
CA ALA A 115 -4.85 2.58 -12.67
C ALA A 115 -5.19 1.49 -11.66
N LYS A 116 -5.43 1.92 -10.42
CA LYS A 116 -5.95 1.12 -9.30
C LYS A 116 -7.05 1.91 -8.60
N VAL A 117 -7.97 1.21 -7.95
CA VAL A 117 -9.08 1.84 -7.23
C VAL A 117 -8.94 1.70 -5.72
N VAL A 118 -9.69 2.55 -5.02
CA VAL A 118 -9.87 2.51 -3.56
C VAL A 118 -8.52 2.57 -2.83
N ALA A 119 -7.65 3.48 -3.27
CA ALA A 119 -6.40 3.80 -2.62
C ALA A 119 -6.66 4.74 -1.40
N THR A 120 -7.44 4.24 -0.44
CA THR A 120 -7.97 5.00 0.70
C THR A 120 -6.86 5.71 1.47
N ASN A 121 -7.00 7.02 1.63
CA ASN A 121 -6.06 7.90 2.32
C ASN A 121 -4.68 8.08 1.65
N SER A 122 -4.50 7.68 0.39
CA SER A 122 -3.22 7.85 -0.33
C SER A 122 -2.79 9.30 -0.51
N ALA A 123 -3.72 10.26 -0.43
CA ALA A 123 -3.38 11.67 -0.47
C ALA A 123 -2.52 12.12 0.74
N LEU A 124 -2.46 11.32 1.80
CA LEU A 124 -1.72 11.60 3.03
C LEU A 124 -0.55 10.61 3.25
N THR A 125 -0.24 9.74 2.29
CA THR A 125 0.81 8.72 2.42
C THR A 125 2.14 9.20 1.82
N HIS A 126 3.24 8.62 2.29
CA HIS A 126 4.56 8.83 1.67
C HIS A 126 4.73 7.93 0.44
N TYR A 127 4.24 6.69 0.53
CA TYR A 127 4.39 5.66 -0.51
C TYR A 127 3.11 4.84 -0.66
N ASN A 128 2.91 4.30 -1.85
CA ASN A 128 1.95 3.24 -2.10
C ASN A 128 2.64 1.96 -2.55
N PHE A 129 2.23 0.84 -1.95
CA PHE A 129 2.49 -0.49 -2.48
C PHE A 129 1.49 -0.79 -3.60
N ILE A 130 1.99 -1.05 -4.80
CA ILE A 130 1.20 -1.46 -5.96
C ILE A 130 1.38 -2.96 -6.14
N GLY A 131 0.28 -3.70 -6.26
CA GLY A 131 0.31 -5.15 -6.44
C GLY A 131 -0.80 -5.66 -7.36
N PHE A 132 -0.66 -6.91 -7.80
CA PHE A 132 -1.67 -7.58 -8.62
C PHE A 132 -2.95 -7.86 -7.82
N GLY A 133 -4.10 -7.76 -8.50
CA GLY A 133 -5.41 -8.06 -7.89
C GLY A 133 -5.68 -9.55 -7.87
N SER A 134 -5.72 -10.18 -6.69
CA SER A 134 -5.91 -11.64 -6.57
C SER A 134 -7.34 -12.12 -6.85
N ALA A 135 -8.34 -11.22 -6.84
CA ALA A 135 -9.74 -11.56 -7.08
C ALA A 135 -10.11 -11.68 -8.57
N GLN A 136 -9.18 -11.38 -9.48
CA GLN A 136 -9.34 -11.52 -10.93
C GLN A 136 -8.28 -12.48 -11.46
N VAL A 137 -8.63 -13.26 -12.48
CA VAL A 137 -7.67 -14.12 -13.17
C VAL A 137 -6.65 -13.23 -13.88
N MET A 138 -5.37 -13.36 -13.50
CA MET A 138 -4.27 -12.55 -14.04
C MET A 138 -4.01 -12.82 -15.52
N GLY A 139 -4.35 -14.02 -16.00
CA GLY A 139 -4.00 -14.50 -17.33
C GLY A 139 -2.52 -14.86 -17.44
N ASP A 140 -2.04 -15.04 -18.67
CA ASP A 140 -0.70 -15.58 -18.95
C ASP A 140 0.32 -14.49 -19.34
N ASN A 141 -0.07 -13.22 -19.40
CA ASN A 141 0.86 -12.14 -19.74
C ASN A 141 1.66 -11.67 -18.50
N PRO A 142 2.99 -11.91 -18.44
CA PRO A 142 3.81 -11.53 -17.29
C PRO A 142 3.92 -10.02 -17.07
N ASP A 143 3.61 -9.17 -18.06
CA ASP A 143 3.68 -7.70 -17.91
C ASP A 143 2.73 -7.16 -16.82
N PHE A 144 1.71 -7.93 -16.44
CA PHE A 144 0.76 -7.60 -15.37
C PHE A 144 1.16 -8.19 -14.00
N ALA A 145 2.15 -9.08 -13.96
CA ALA A 145 2.56 -9.82 -12.77
C ALA A 145 3.54 -9.01 -11.91
N LEU A 146 3.08 -7.86 -11.43
CA LEU A 146 3.93 -6.86 -10.76
C LEU A 146 3.60 -6.66 -9.28
N MET A 147 4.66 -6.42 -8.50
CA MET A 147 4.60 -5.85 -7.16
C MET A 147 5.74 -4.85 -6.99
N PHE A 148 5.42 -3.60 -6.66
CA PHE A 148 6.41 -2.55 -6.48
C PHE A 148 5.93 -1.46 -5.51
N VAL A 149 6.85 -0.57 -5.14
CA VAL A 149 6.57 0.59 -4.29
C VAL A 149 6.76 1.85 -5.14
N ALA A 150 5.78 2.75 -5.11
CA ALA A 150 5.88 4.06 -5.75
C ALA A 150 5.80 5.16 -4.67
N PRO A 151 6.71 6.14 -4.66
CA PRO A 151 6.54 7.33 -3.84
C PRO A 151 5.38 8.17 -4.37
N MET A 152 4.65 8.83 -3.47
CA MET A 152 3.46 9.61 -3.84
C MET A 152 3.78 10.88 -4.64
N ASP A 153 5.05 11.31 -4.65
CA ASP A 153 5.57 12.47 -5.39
C ASP A 153 6.32 12.08 -6.68
N ALA A 154 6.33 10.81 -7.08
CA ALA A 154 6.92 10.41 -8.36
C ALA A 154 6.19 11.08 -9.53
N GLU A 155 6.97 11.49 -10.54
CA GLU A 155 6.41 11.98 -11.81
C GLU A 155 5.48 10.92 -12.43
N GLY A 156 4.30 11.37 -12.87
CA GLY A 156 3.26 10.49 -13.42
C GLY A 156 2.28 9.91 -12.39
N VAL A 157 2.62 9.89 -11.09
CA VAL A 157 1.68 9.47 -10.03
C VAL A 157 0.63 10.56 -9.82
N LYS A 158 -0.66 10.17 -9.93
CA LYS A 158 -1.79 11.08 -9.77
C LYS A 158 -2.87 10.43 -8.92
N LEU A 159 -3.53 11.25 -8.09
CA LEU A 159 -4.73 10.87 -7.36
C LEU A 159 -5.92 11.68 -7.86
N ILE A 160 -6.97 10.99 -8.29
CA ILE A 160 -8.27 11.59 -8.57
C ILE A 160 -9.13 11.38 -7.33
N SER A 161 -9.25 12.43 -6.53
CA SER A 161 -10.01 12.39 -5.28
C SER A 161 -11.51 12.26 -5.51
N ARG A 162 -12.17 11.48 -4.65
CA ARG A 162 -13.63 11.52 -4.50
C ARG A 162 -14.07 12.82 -3.84
N ALA A 163 -15.38 13.06 -3.77
CA ALA A 163 -15.95 14.12 -2.95
C ALA A 163 -15.45 14.03 -1.49
N SER A 164 -15.02 15.16 -0.92
CA SER A 164 -14.49 15.24 0.45
C SER A 164 -15.60 15.56 1.43
N TYR A 165 -15.90 14.63 2.34
CA TYR A 165 -16.86 14.88 3.42
C TYR A 165 -16.31 15.85 4.47
N GLU A 166 -14.99 15.89 4.67
CA GLU A 166 -14.33 16.87 5.54
C GLU A 166 -14.55 18.29 5.03
N LEU A 167 -14.39 18.51 3.71
CA LEU A 167 -14.64 19.81 3.09
C LEU A 167 -16.12 20.20 3.22
N VAL A 168 -17.04 19.26 2.96
CA VAL A 168 -18.49 19.50 3.10
C VAL A 168 -18.82 19.87 4.54
N ALA A 169 -18.36 19.09 5.52
CA ALA A 169 -18.59 19.38 6.94
C ALA A 169 -17.98 20.72 7.36
N GLY A 170 -16.81 21.10 6.85
CA GLY A 170 -16.21 22.40 7.11
C GLY A 170 -16.97 23.57 6.48
N ALA A 171 -17.61 23.36 5.32
CA ALA A 171 -18.35 24.39 4.60
C ALA A 171 -19.81 24.54 5.06
N THR A 172 -20.45 23.44 5.48
CA THR A 172 -21.89 23.41 5.84
C THR A 172 -22.13 23.14 7.33
N GLY A 173 -21.08 22.79 8.08
CA GLY A 173 -21.18 22.51 9.51
C GLY A 173 -21.53 23.77 10.29
N SER A 174 -22.48 23.61 11.20
CA SER A 174 -22.78 24.58 12.26
C SER A 174 -22.24 24.01 13.58
N PRO A 175 -21.84 24.85 14.56
CA PRO A 175 -21.48 24.38 15.90
C PRO A 175 -22.64 23.68 16.66
N PHE A 176 -23.83 23.63 16.05
CA PHE A 176 -25.09 23.08 16.57
C PHE A 176 -25.72 22.14 15.55
#